data_AF-A0A7W7BQQ8-F1
#
_entry.id   AF-A0A7W7BQQ8-F1
#
_cell.length_a   1.000
_cell.length_b   1.000
_cell.length_c   1.000
_cell.angle_alpha   90.00
_cell.angle_beta   90.00
_cell.angle_gamma   90.00
#
_symmetry.space_group_name_H-M   'P 1'
#
loop_
_entity.id
_entity.type
_entity.pdbx_description
1 polymer ?
#
loop_
_entity_poly.entity_id
_entity_poly.type
_entity_poly.pdbx_seq_one_letter_code
_entity_poly.pdbx_strand_id
1 'polypeptide(L)'
;MITLPNGVKVPDGSDLADPQILLGDVARSISDALGGLGTGKRQPHLYAVANQTEKTALASLTTLQDGDRVFVADTGWWELRSGGAWIVWETMQAVAWPFAHTGVSPGNGTGAFSYFLRGDLVHLSGSFRFGSTTSVTTSSGALALPFVHADGTTTPLVLGTCSAQSGGALFWQGVVVGQSGTASGAMRFDVGAASGVLAALSATAPRAWGSGDILSFDIRWRRKL
;
A
#
# COMPACT_ATOMS: atom_id res chain seq x y z
N MET A 1 8.61 -48.65 37.23
CA MET A 1 10.06 -48.48 37.49
C MET A 1 10.65 -49.65 38.30
N ILE A 2 11.76 -50.23 37.84
CA ILE A 2 12.55 -51.25 38.57
C ILE A 2 13.83 -50.59 39.11
N THR A 3 14.21 -50.89 40.35
CA THR A 3 15.51 -50.45 40.91
C THR A 3 16.49 -51.61 40.81
N LEU A 4 17.59 -51.41 40.07
CA LEU A 4 18.65 -52.41 39.94
C LEU A 4 19.45 -52.49 41.26
N PRO A 5 20.15 -53.61 41.54
CA PRO A 5 20.90 -53.82 42.78
C PRO A 5 21.97 -52.76 43.08
N ASN A 6 22.43 -52.01 42.07
CA ASN A 6 23.36 -50.89 42.20
C ASN A 6 22.67 -49.54 42.46
N GLY A 7 21.37 -49.52 42.75
CA GLY A 7 20.58 -48.32 43.03
C GLY A 7 20.13 -47.53 41.81
N VAL A 8 20.52 -47.95 40.59
CA VAL A 8 20.07 -47.30 39.35
C VAL A 8 18.60 -47.67 39.09
N LYS A 9 17.75 -46.65 38.95
CA LYS A 9 16.34 -46.83 38.60
C LYS A 9 16.17 -46.82 37.09
N VAL A 10 15.54 -47.87 36.55
CA VAL A 10 15.25 -48.03 35.12
C VAL A 10 13.73 -48.09 34.94
N PRO A 11 13.16 -47.44 33.91
CA PRO A 11 11.74 -47.58 33.59
C PRO A 11 11.36 -49.06 33.47
N ASP A 12 10.25 -49.44 34.09
CA ASP A 12 9.62 -50.75 33.85
C ASP A 12 8.96 -50.71 32.45
N GLY A 13 8.75 -51.84 31.79
CA GLY A 13 7.94 -51.90 30.56
C GLY A 13 6.52 -51.33 30.73
N SER A 14 6.05 -51.13 31.96
CA SER A 14 4.83 -50.38 32.29
C SER A 14 4.96 -48.84 32.23
N ASP A 15 6.18 -48.29 32.16
CA ASP A 15 6.47 -46.85 32.01
C ASP A 15 6.75 -46.46 30.53
N LEU A 16 6.75 -47.43 29.61
CA LEU A 16 6.79 -47.15 28.18
C LEU A 16 5.38 -46.75 27.74
N ALA A 17 5.15 -45.44 27.61
CA ALA A 17 3.94 -44.93 26.98
C ALA A 17 3.74 -45.67 25.64
N ASP A 18 2.62 -46.38 25.52
CA ASP A 18 2.30 -47.18 24.34
C ASP A 18 2.46 -46.29 23.10
N PRO A 19 3.35 -46.66 22.14
CA PRO A 19 3.55 -45.89 20.93
C PRO A 19 2.24 -45.59 20.19
N GLN A 20 1.24 -46.48 20.28
CA GLN A 20 -0.08 -46.25 19.68
C GLN A 20 -0.89 -45.17 20.41
N ILE A 21 -0.76 -45.06 21.73
CA ILE A 21 -1.39 -43.99 22.53
C ILE A 21 -0.71 -42.65 22.22
N LEU A 22 0.62 -42.60 22.17
CA LEU A 22 1.37 -41.40 21.80
C LEU A 22 1.04 -40.93 20.38
N LEU A 23 0.97 -41.84 19.41
CA LEU A 23 0.56 -41.51 18.03
C LEU A 23 -0.89 -41.04 17.96
N GLY A 24 -1.80 -41.64 18.75
CA GLY A 24 -3.19 -41.21 18.87
C GLY A 24 -3.34 -39.81 19.44
N ASP A 25 -2.56 -39.46 20.47
CA ASP A 25 -2.58 -38.14 21.10
C ASP A 25 -1.93 -37.06 20.23
N VAL A 26 -0.85 -37.38 19.50
CA VAL A 26 -0.27 -36.49 18.49
C VAL A 26 -1.25 -36.25 17.34
N ALA A 27 -1.90 -37.30 16.84
CA ALA A 27 -2.90 -37.18 15.79
C ALA A 27 -4.12 -36.35 16.25
N ARG A 28 -4.56 -36.51 17.51
CA ARG A 28 -5.62 -35.70 18.11
C ARG A 28 -5.19 -34.24 18.27
N SER A 29 -3.97 -33.97 18.75
CA SER A 29 -3.42 -32.62 18.87
C SER A 29 -3.31 -31.90 17.52
N ILE A 30 -2.88 -32.61 16.47
CA ILE A 30 -2.83 -32.05 15.10
C ILE A 30 -4.25 -31.84 14.57
N SER A 31 -5.17 -32.78 14.78
CA SER A 31 -6.57 -32.66 14.38
C SER A 31 -7.28 -31.53 15.13
N ASP A 32 -6.94 -31.27 16.38
CA ASP A 32 -7.50 -30.17 17.19
C ASP A 32 -6.88 -28.83 16.78
N ALA A 33 -5.58 -28.80 16.46
CA ALA A 33 -4.93 -27.62 15.90
C ALA A 33 -5.49 -27.26 14.51
N LEU A 34 -5.72 -28.26 13.65
CA LEU A 34 -6.34 -28.09 12.33
C LEU A 34 -7.84 -27.82 12.44
N GLY A 35 -8.52 -28.46 13.38
CA GLY A 35 -9.92 -28.23 13.71
C GLY A 35 -10.15 -26.80 14.19
N GLY A 36 -9.29 -26.30 15.08
CA GLY A 36 -9.30 -24.92 15.55
C GLY A 36 -8.99 -23.89 14.45
N LEU A 37 -8.26 -24.28 13.40
CA LEU A 37 -8.06 -23.44 12.20
C LEU A 37 -9.33 -23.34 11.33
N GLY A 38 -10.22 -24.34 11.37
CA GLY A 38 -11.41 -24.42 10.52
C GLY A 38 -12.75 -24.10 11.19
N THR A 39 -12.90 -24.34 12.50
CA THR A 39 -14.22 -24.28 13.17
C THR A 39 -14.49 -23.00 13.96
N GLY A 40 -13.52 -22.07 14.04
CA GLY A 40 -13.66 -20.82 14.81
C GLY A 40 -13.49 -19.53 14.02
N LYS A 41 -13.12 -19.60 12.73
CA LYS A 41 -12.94 -18.39 11.91
C LYS A 41 -14.25 -18.07 11.20
N ARG A 42 -14.95 -17.03 11.68
CA ARG A 42 -16.07 -16.43 10.95
C ARG A 42 -15.62 -16.15 9.52
N GLN A 43 -16.43 -16.56 8.54
CA GLN A 43 -16.22 -16.15 7.16
C GLN A 43 -16.47 -14.64 7.05
N PRO A 44 -15.57 -13.85 6.45
CA PRO A 44 -15.81 -12.44 6.18
C PRO A 44 -17.14 -12.25 5.48
N HIS A 45 -18.00 -11.39 6.01
CA HIS A 45 -19.25 -11.08 5.32
C HIS A 45 -18.99 -10.06 4.21
N LEU A 46 -19.70 -10.24 3.10
CA LEU A 46 -19.68 -9.38 1.94
C LEU A 46 -21.03 -8.67 1.85
N TYR A 47 -20.99 -7.34 1.86
CA TYR A 47 -22.15 -6.49 1.73
C TYR A 47 -22.08 -5.70 0.42
N ALA A 48 -23.23 -5.31 -0.11
CA ALA A 48 -23.34 -4.36 -1.21
C ALA A 48 -24.40 -3.32 -0.84
N VAL A 49 -24.07 -2.05 -0.98
CA VAL A 49 -24.94 -0.91 -0.65
C VAL A 49 -24.91 0.11 -1.78
N ALA A 50 -25.98 0.88 -1.94
CA ALA A 50 -26.05 1.87 -3.01
C ALA A 50 -25.14 3.07 -2.74
N ASN A 51 -24.96 3.46 -1.47
CA ASN A 51 -24.26 4.69 -1.10
C ASN A 51 -23.66 4.64 0.32
N GLN A 52 -22.91 5.70 0.65
CA GLN A 52 -22.27 5.87 1.96
C GLN A 52 -23.26 5.98 3.15
N THR A 53 -24.47 6.50 2.90
CA THR A 53 -25.52 6.59 3.93
C THR A 53 -26.02 5.20 4.32
N GLU A 54 -26.30 4.35 3.34
CA GLU A 54 -26.69 2.95 3.56
C GLU A 54 -25.57 2.13 4.23
N LYS A 55 -24.31 2.37 3.86
CA LYS A 55 -23.15 1.77 4.56
C LYS A 55 -23.16 2.13 6.05
N THR A 56 -23.47 3.38 6.38
CA THR A 56 -23.53 3.84 7.77
C THR A 56 -24.68 3.17 8.53
N ALA A 57 -25.83 3.00 7.87
CA ALA A 57 -26.97 2.26 8.41
C ALA A 57 -26.70 0.75 8.61
N LEU A 58 -25.72 0.18 7.91
CA LEU A 58 -25.37 -1.24 8.06
C LEU A 58 -25.06 -1.61 9.53
N ALA A 59 -24.45 -0.70 10.28
CA ALA A 59 -24.10 -0.92 11.69
C ALA A 59 -25.31 -1.06 12.62
N SER A 60 -26.49 -0.56 12.24
CA SER A 60 -27.72 -0.74 13.01
C SER A 60 -28.49 -2.00 12.62
N LEU A 61 -28.17 -2.59 11.47
CA LEU A 61 -28.85 -3.75 10.91
C LEU A 61 -28.12 -5.07 11.18
N THR A 62 -26.81 -5.01 11.42
CA THR A 62 -25.99 -6.22 11.62
C THR A 62 -24.77 -5.95 12.50
N THR A 63 -24.24 -7.02 13.11
CA THR A 63 -23.01 -6.96 13.88
C THR A 63 -21.79 -7.02 12.96
N LEU A 64 -21.19 -5.85 12.74
CA LEU A 64 -20.00 -5.69 11.91
C LEU A 64 -18.74 -6.09 12.68
N GLN A 65 -17.86 -6.83 12.02
CA GLN A 65 -16.57 -7.27 12.58
C GLN A 65 -15.44 -6.95 11.62
N ASP A 66 -14.22 -6.90 12.15
CA ASP A 66 -13.03 -6.77 11.34
C ASP A 66 -12.91 -7.94 10.35
N GLY A 67 -12.50 -7.63 9.12
CA GLY A 67 -12.49 -8.56 8.00
C GLY A 67 -13.70 -8.44 7.07
N ASP A 68 -14.82 -7.90 7.55
CA ASP A 68 -16.01 -7.67 6.72
C ASP A 68 -15.72 -6.71 5.57
N ARG A 69 -16.38 -6.91 4.44
CA ARG A 69 -16.19 -6.11 3.23
C ARG A 69 -17.52 -5.57 2.72
N VAL A 70 -17.52 -4.33 2.24
CA VAL A 70 -18.69 -3.69 1.65
C VAL A 70 -18.35 -3.06 0.31
N PHE A 71 -19.13 -3.36 -0.72
CA PHE A 71 -19.11 -2.64 -1.98
C PHE A 71 -20.06 -1.44 -1.90
N VAL A 72 -19.57 -0.26 -2.24
CA VAL A 72 -20.36 0.98 -2.24
C VAL A 72 -20.53 1.45 -3.69
N ALA A 73 -21.77 1.37 -4.21
CA ALA A 73 -22.02 1.55 -5.64
C ALA A 73 -21.80 2.99 -6.14
N ASP A 74 -22.10 4.01 -5.33
CA ASP A 74 -21.92 5.43 -5.67
C ASP A 74 -20.46 5.82 -5.97
N THR A 75 -19.53 5.14 -5.30
CA THR A 75 -18.09 5.39 -5.34
C THR A 75 -17.38 4.36 -6.21
N GLY A 76 -17.97 3.17 -6.37
CA GLY A 76 -17.43 2.10 -7.20
C GLY A 76 -16.19 1.44 -6.58
N TRP A 77 -16.16 1.31 -5.25
CA TRP A 77 -15.06 0.63 -4.55
C TRP A 77 -15.55 -0.31 -3.45
N TRP A 78 -14.66 -1.23 -3.08
CA TRP A 78 -14.78 -2.06 -1.89
C TRP A 78 -14.10 -1.39 -0.72
N GLU A 79 -14.71 -1.50 0.45
CA GLU A 79 -14.15 -1.11 1.73
C GLU A 79 -14.04 -2.35 2.62
N LEU A 80 -12.98 -2.39 3.44
CA LEU A 80 -12.70 -3.44 4.42
C LEU A 80 -12.86 -2.83 5.82
N ARG A 81 -13.52 -3.55 6.73
CA ARG A 81 -13.54 -3.18 8.14
C ARG A 81 -12.26 -3.67 8.81
N SER A 82 -11.50 -2.77 9.41
CA SER A 82 -10.26 -3.09 10.13
C SER A 82 -10.05 -2.10 11.26
N GLY A 83 -9.70 -2.59 12.45
CA GLY A 83 -9.54 -1.76 13.64
C GLY A 83 -10.81 -1.01 14.02
N GLY A 84 -11.99 -1.56 13.69
CA GLY A 84 -13.28 -0.92 13.91
C GLY A 84 -13.65 0.20 12.92
N ALA A 85 -12.79 0.51 11.94
CA ALA A 85 -13.04 1.51 10.92
C ALA A 85 -13.20 0.87 9.53
N TRP A 86 -13.94 1.54 8.64
CA TRP A 86 -13.96 1.19 7.23
C TRP A 86 -12.81 1.88 6.51
N ILE A 87 -11.98 1.10 5.83
CA ILE A 87 -10.91 1.58 4.97
C ILE A 87 -11.23 1.20 3.53
N VAL A 88 -10.98 2.10 2.57
CA VAL A 88 -11.07 1.73 1.14
C VAL A 88 -10.10 0.59 0.90
N TRP A 89 -10.53 -0.53 0.33
CA TRP A 89 -9.74 -1.74 0.14
C TRP A 89 -9.38 -1.99 -1.32
N GLU A 90 -10.31 -1.78 -2.25
CA GLU A 90 -10.10 -2.02 -3.67
C GLU A 90 -10.97 -1.08 -4.51
N THR A 91 -10.39 -0.43 -5.52
CA THR A 91 -11.17 0.40 -6.46
C THR A 91 -11.50 -0.40 -7.71
N MET A 92 -12.74 -0.30 -8.21
CA MET A 92 -13.15 -1.00 -9.44
C MET A 92 -12.81 -0.22 -10.71
N GLN A 93 -12.52 1.08 -10.56
CA GLN A 93 -12.13 1.97 -11.63
C GLN A 93 -11.01 2.91 -11.17
N ALA A 94 -10.40 3.60 -12.14
CA ALA A 94 -9.38 4.59 -11.86
C ALA A 94 -10.02 5.77 -11.11
N VAL A 95 -9.49 6.11 -9.94
CA VAL A 95 -9.98 7.28 -9.20
C VAL A 95 -9.15 8.48 -9.60
N ALA A 96 -9.82 9.55 -10.05
CA ALA A 96 -9.16 10.80 -10.39
C ALA A 96 -8.39 11.35 -9.19
N TRP A 97 -7.15 11.77 -9.43
CA TRP A 97 -6.27 12.31 -8.40
C TRP A 97 -5.82 13.72 -8.79
N PRO A 98 -6.07 14.74 -7.96
CA PRO A 98 -5.58 16.08 -8.25
C PRO A 98 -4.07 16.13 -8.04
N PHE A 99 -3.35 16.70 -9.01
CA PHE A 99 -1.92 16.93 -8.86
C PHE A 99 -1.66 17.94 -7.73
N ALA A 100 -1.11 17.44 -6.63
CA ALA A 100 -0.74 18.25 -5.47
C ALA A 100 0.77 18.11 -5.21
N HIS A 101 1.52 19.19 -5.44
CA HIS A 101 2.97 19.21 -5.26
C HIS A 101 3.44 20.55 -4.68
N THR A 102 4.14 20.53 -3.55
CA THR A 102 4.50 21.78 -2.83
C THR A 102 5.51 22.67 -3.54
N GLY A 103 6.27 22.12 -4.49
CA GLY A 103 7.23 22.87 -5.32
C GLY A 103 6.70 23.30 -6.68
N VAL A 104 5.44 22.96 -7.03
CA VAL A 104 4.83 23.31 -8.32
C VAL A 104 3.51 24.02 -8.05
N SER A 105 3.40 25.27 -8.47
CA SER A 105 2.12 25.96 -8.54
C SER A 105 1.45 25.62 -9.88
N PRO A 106 0.31 24.91 -9.89
CA PRO A 106 -0.26 24.42 -11.14
C PRO A 106 -0.72 25.54 -12.08
N GLY A 107 -1.14 26.69 -11.55
CA GLY A 107 -1.68 27.80 -12.36
C GLY A 107 -2.82 27.32 -13.26
N ASN A 108 -2.75 27.68 -14.55
CA ASN A 108 -3.67 27.20 -15.60
C ASN A 108 -3.20 25.91 -16.31
N GLY A 109 -2.24 25.18 -15.73
CA GLY A 109 -1.82 23.87 -16.24
C GLY A 109 -2.92 22.82 -16.09
N THR A 110 -2.84 21.75 -16.88
CA THR A 110 -3.84 20.68 -16.92
C THR A 110 -3.22 19.36 -16.52
N GLY A 111 -3.84 18.66 -15.57
CA GLY A 111 -3.40 17.35 -15.08
C GLY A 111 -4.43 16.28 -15.32
N ALA A 112 -3.97 15.10 -15.69
CA ALA A 112 -4.77 13.88 -15.74
C ALA A 112 -4.00 12.80 -14.99
N PHE A 113 -4.27 12.69 -13.69
CA PHE A 113 -3.75 11.62 -12.84
C PHE A 113 -4.88 10.78 -12.32
N SER A 114 -4.60 9.50 -12.15
CA SER A 114 -5.51 8.56 -11.53
C SER A 114 -4.77 7.47 -10.79
N TYR A 115 -5.42 6.94 -9.75
CA TYR A 115 -4.90 5.79 -9.04
C TYR A 115 -5.86 4.60 -9.06
N PHE A 116 -5.28 3.42 -8.91
CA PHE A 116 -5.96 2.19 -8.59
C PHE A 116 -5.43 1.66 -7.26
N LEU A 117 -6.33 1.04 -6.50
CA LEU A 117 -6.01 0.43 -5.23
C LEU A 117 -6.45 -1.04 -5.24
N ARG A 118 -5.58 -1.92 -4.72
CA ARG A 118 -5.94 -3.31 -4.42
C ARG A 118 -5.21 -3.78 -3.17
N GLY A 119 -5.94 -3.87 -2.07
CA GLY A 119 -5.40 -4.26 -0.77
C GLY A 119 -4.44 -3.22 -0.22
N ASP A 120 -3.19 -3.62 -0.04
CA ASP A 120 -2.10 -2.72 0.34
C ASP A 120 -1.42 -2.08 -0.88
N LEU A 121 -1.61 -2.59 -2.10
CA LEU A 121 -0.94 -2.06 -3.29
C LEU A 121 -1.71 -0.87 -3.88
N VAL A 122 -1.00 0.24 -4.08
CA VAL A 122 -1.47 1.43 -4.79
C VAL A 122 -0.67 1.59 -6.07
N HIS A 123 -1.34 1.89 -7.18
CA HIS A 123 -0.73 2.34 -8.43
C HIS A 123 -1.29 3.72 -8.77
N LEU A 124 -0.43 4.74 -8.87
CA LEU A 124 -0.81 6.10 -9.29
C LEU A 124 0.01 6.45 -10.54
N SER A 125 -0.67 6.96 -11.57
CA SER A 125 -0.01 7.38 -12.79
C SER A 125 -0.71 8.57 -13.43
N GLY A 126 0.00 9.27 -14.31
CA GLY A 126 -0.58 10.32 -15.11
C GLY A 126 0.44 11.35 -15.57
N SER A 127 -0.09 12.46 -16.07
CA SER A 127 0.72 13.58 -16.55
C SER A 127 0.12 14.93 -16.20
N PHE A 128 0.98 15.93 -16.07
CA PHE A 128 0.66 17.33 -15.85
C PHE A 128 1.32 18.16 -16.94
N ARG A 129 0.51 18.87 -17.72
CA ARG A 129 0.96 19.82 -18.74
C ARG A 129 0.96 21.24 -18.20
N PHE A 130 2.07 21.93 -18.36
CA PHE A 130 2.31 23.27 -17.87
C PHE A 130 1.53 24.28 -18.72
N GLY A 131 0.75 25.12 -18.03
CA GLY A 131 0.13 26.29 -18.63
C GLY A 131 1.06 27.50 -18.58
N SER A 132 0.58 28.64 -19.09
CA SER A 132 1.34 29.90 -19.10
C SER A 132 1.57 30.51 -17.71
N THR A 133 0.78 30.12 -16.70
CA THR A 133 0.91 30.61 -15.32
C THR A 133 1.39 29.53 -14.35
N THR A 134 1.74 28.34 -14.84
CA THR A 134 2.38 27.30 -14.04
C THR A 134 3.79 27.74 -13.63
N SER A 135 4.19 27.52 -12.38
CA SER A 135 5.52 27.84 -11.90
C SER A 135 6.11 26.74 -11.00
N VAL A 136 7.44 26.63 -11.01
CA VAL A 136 8.20 25.71 -10.15
C VAL A 136 9.14 26.56 -9.31
N THR A 137 9.05 26.49 -7.98
CA THR A 137 9.58 27.53 -7.09
C THR A 137 10.67 27.06 -6.12
N THR A 138 10.73 25.79 -5.74
CA THR A 138 11.61 25.31 -4.65
C THR A 138 12.57 24.20 -5.07
N SER A 139 13.65 24.01 -4.31
CA SER A 139 14.68 22.99 -4.52
C SER A 139 14.38 21.62 -3.92
N SER A 140 13.19 21.40 -3.34
CA SER A 140 12.78 20.10 -2.81
C SER A 140 11.27 20.01 -2.55
N GLY A 141 10.45 20.30 -3.57
CA GLY A 141 9.01 20.09 -3.46
C GLY A 141 8.65 18.60 -3.27
N ALA A 142 7.52 18.34 -2.61
CA ALA A 142 7.02 16.99 -2.39
C ALA A 142 5.70 16.81 -3.14
N LEU A 143 5.59 15.69 -3.86
CA LEU A 143 4.36 15.12 -4.38
C LEU A 143 3.54 14.59 -3.20
N ALA A 144 2.34 15.11 -2.99
CA ALA A 144 1.40 14.48 -2.08
C ALA A 144 0.96 13.13 -2.65
N LEU A 145 0.79 12.11 -1.83
CA LEU A 145 0.29 10.80 -2.25
C LEU A 145 -1.11 10.59 -1.66
N PRO A 146 -2.01 9.83 -2.32
CA PRO A 146 -3.35 9.55 -1.80
C PRO A 146 -3.33 8.70 -0.52
N PHE A 147 -2.24 7.95 -0.27
CA PHE A 147 -2.09 7.10 0.90
C PHE A 147 -0.68 7.17 1.47
N VAL A 148 -0.58 7.04 2.79
CA VAL A 148 0.70 6.85 3.51
C VAL A 148 1.32 5.54 3.03
N HIS A 149 2.59 5.55 2.64
CA HIS A 149 3.26 4.31 2.28
C HIS A 149 3.70 3.51 3.52
N ALA A 150 3.67 2.19 3.40
CA ALA A 150 3.96 1.26 4.47
C ALA A 150 5.42 1.41 4.93
N ASP A 151 5.59 1.43 6.25
CA ASP A 151 6.89 1.42 6.90
C ASP A 151 7.59 0.09 6.67
N GLY A 152 8.90 0.14 6.42
CA GLY A 152 9.72 -1.07 6.36
C GLY A 152 11.21 -0.79 6.48
N THR A 153 11.67 0.41 6.12
CA THR A 153 13.07 0.83 6.27
C THR A 153 13.15 2.35 6.43
N THR A 154 14.16 2.84 7.16
CA THR A 154 14.52 4.27 7.20
C THR A 154 15.11 4.78 5.88
N THR A 155 15.33 3.86 4.92
CA THR A 155 15.84 4.19 3.59
C THR A 155 14.73 4.68 2.67
N PRO A 156 15.00 5.71 1.84
CA PRO A 156 14.04 6.18 0.84
C PRO A 156 13.69 5.06 -0.13
N LEU A 157 12.39 4.74 -0.25
CA LEU A 157 11.92 3.70 -1.17
C LEU A 157 11.65 4.32 -2.54
N VAL A 158 12.26 3.77 -3.59
CA VAL A 158 11.88 4.13 -4.96
C VAL A 158 10.48 3.58 -5.22
N LEU A 159 9.50 4.48 -5.33
CA LEU A 159 8.10 4.14 -5.59
C LEU A 159 7.85 3.89 -7.08
N GLY A 160 8.68 4.44 -7.95
CA GLY A 160 8.53 4.28 -9.39
C GLY A 160 9.30 5.33 -10.15
N THR A 161 8.83 5.61 -11.36
CA THR A 161 9.53 6.47 -12.32
C THR A 161 8.79 7.77 -12.55
N CYS A 162 9.54 8.84 -12.80
CA CYS A 162 9.01 10.09 -13.32
C CYS A 162 9.74 10.48 -14.60
N SER A 163 9.11 11.30 -15.42
CA SER A 163 9.72 11.89 -16.60
C SER A 163 9.30 13.33 -16.79
N ALA A 164 10.17 14.10 -17.42
CA ALA A 164 9.90 15.46 -17.84
C ALA A 164 10.13 15.54 -19.35
N GLN A 165 9.22 16.20 -20.05
CA GLN A 165 9.32 16.44 -21.48
C GLN A 165 9.18 17.93 -21.76
N SER A 166 10.09 18.43 -22.60
CA SER A 166 9.91 19.74 -23.24
C SER A 166 9.03 19.57 -24.47
N GLY A 167 8.20 20.57 -24.79
CA GLY A 167 7.22 20.56 -25.88
C GLY A 167 7.71 20.26 -27.31
N GLY A 168 8.91 19.72 -27.52
CA GLY A 168 9.33 19.20 -28.82
C GLY A 168 10.63 18.39 -28.96
N ALA A 169 11.49 18.19 -27.94
CA ALA A 169 12.78 17.50 -28.21
C ALA A 169 13.52 16.87 -27.02
N LEU A 170 13.35 17.39 -25.81
CA LEU A 170 14.15 16.95 -24.67
C LEU A 170 13.31 16.14 -23.69
N PHE A 171 13.90 15.02 -23.25
CA PHE A 171 13.27 14.06 -22.36
C PHE A 171 14.24 13.69 -21.24
N TRP A 172 13.76 13.82 -20.00
CA TRP A 172 14.50 13.45 -18.80
C TRP A 172 13.76 12.34 -18.08
N GLN A 173 14.50 11.34 -17.62
CA GLN A 173 13.98 10.27 -16.78
C GLN A 173 14.39 10.49 -15.33
N GLY A 174 13.63 9.88 -14.44
CA GLY A 174 13.82 10.04 -13.02
C GLY A 174 13.06 8.99 -12.23
N VAL A 175 13.16 9.13 -10.92
CA VAL A 175 12.48 8.28 -9.95
C VAL A 175 11.66 9.13 -8.99
N VAL A 176 10.57 8.53 -8.50
CA VAL A 176 9.83 9.08 -7.36
C VAL A 176 10.26 8.31 -6.12
N VAL A 177 10.72 9.04 -5.11
CA VAL A 177 11.24 8.47 -3.88
C VAL A 177 10.31 8.82 -2.73
N GLY A 178 9.74 7.82 -2.07
CA GLY A 178 8.89 7.99 -0.88
C GLY A 178 9.71 8.14 0.40
N GLN A 179 9.16 8.86 1.38
CA GLN A 179 9.73 9.01 2.73
C GLN A 179 8.93 8.24 3.79
N SER A 180 9.48 7.15 4.35
CA SER A 180 8.73 6.22 5.22
C SER A 180 7.76 6.90 6.20
N GLY A 181 6.54 6.39 6.28
CA GLY A 181 5.54 6.86 7.24
C GLY A 181 4.83 8.15 6.83
N THR A 182 5.07 8.68 5.62
CA THR A 182 4.40 9.87 5.10
C THR A 182 3.54 9.54 3.87
N ALA A 183 2.60 10.43 3.57
CA ALA A 183 1.90 10.48 2.28
C ALA A 183 2.63 11.44 1.32
N SER A 184 3.96 11.32 1.20
CA SER A 184 4.76 12.18 0.32
C SER A 184 5.83 11.41 -0.47
N GLY A 185 6.08 11.91 -1.68
CA GLY A 185 7.18 11.47 -2.55
C GLY A 185 7.96 12.65 -3.12
N ALA A 186 9.23 12.45 -3.43
CA ALA A 186 10.08 13.42 -4.09
C ALA A 186 10.42 12.95 -5.50
N MET A 187 10.07 13.76 -6.52
CA MET A 187 10.51 13.53 -7.89
C MET A 187 11.98 13.91 -8.03
N ARG A 188 12.79 12.98 -8.54
CA ARG A 188 14.21 13.22 -8.80
C ARG A 188 14.56 12.81 -10.23
N PHE A 189 15.26 13.68 -10.95
CA PHE A 189 15.59 13.50 -12.36
C PHE A 189 17.08 13.30 -12.55
N ASP A 190 17.44 12.50 -13.54
CA ASP A 190 18.81 12.43 -14.04
C ASP A 190 19.15 13.73 -14.78
N VAL A 191 20.20 14.42 -14.33
CA VAL A 191 20.65 15.72 -14.86
C VAL A 191 22.02 15.66 -15.54
N GLY A 192 22.55 14.46 -15.81
CA GLY A 192 23.60 14.24 -16.81
C GLY A 192 25.00 14.81 -16.55
N ALA A 193 25.30 15.37 -15.37
CA ALA A 193 26.67 15.82 -15.04
C ALA A 193 27.60 14.66 -14.64
N ALA A 194 27.04 13.59 -14.08
CA ALA A 194 27.68 12.31 -13.80
C ALA A 194 26.61 11.22 -13.69
N SER A 195 26.90 10.00 -14.17
CA SER A 195 25.95 8.88 -14.06
C SER A 195 25.54 8.65 -12.60
N GLY A 196 24.23 8.57 -12.34
CA GLY A 196 23.68 8.29 -11.01
C GLY A 196 23.42 9.52 -10.12
N VAL A 197 23.70 10.74 -10.57
CA VAL A 197 23.35 11.95 -9.82
C VAL A 197 21.90 12.38 -10.14
N LEU A 198 21.02 12.11 -9.18
CA LEU A 198 19.61 12.49 -9.26
C LEU A 198 19.36 13.83 -8.54
N ALA A 199 18.84 14.82 -9.26
CA ALA A 199 18.47 16.12 -8.69
C ALA A 199 16.97 16.19 -8.42
N ALA A 200 16.58 16.81 -7.31
CA ALA A 200 15.16 17.06 -7.02
C ALA A 200 14.56 18.03 -8.04
N LEU A 201 13.26 17.88 -8.31
CA LEU A 201 12.48 18.83 -9.10
C LEU A 201 12.65 20.25 -8.51
N SER A 202 13.11 21.19 -9.34
CA SER A 202 13.26 22.58 -8.95
C SER A 202 13.06 23.53 -10.11
N ALA A 203 13.11 24.84 -9.85
CA ALA A 203 12.98 25.88 -10.88
C ALA A 203 13.96 25.72 -12.06
N THR A 204 15.11 25.09 -11.83
CA THR A 204 16.17 24.89 -12.83
C THR A 204 16.56 23.42 -13.06
N ALA A 205 15.98 22.46 -12.32
CA ALA A 205 16.30 21.04 -12.44
C ALA A 205 15.06 20.18 -12.76
N PRO A 206 15.13 19.28 -13.76
CA PRO A 206 16.28 19.03 -14.62
C PRO A 206 16.58 20.16 -15.62
N ARG A 207 15.68 21.15 -15.73
CA ARG A 207 15.88 22.38 -16.50
C ARG A 207 14.97 23.51 -16.03
N ALA A 208 15.06 24.66 -16.70
CA ALA A 208 14.07 25.72 -16.60
C ALA A 208 12.74 25.31 -17.26
N TRP A 209 11.61 25.62 -16.60
CA TRP A 209 10.26 25.25 -17.03
C TRP A 209 9.57 26.36 -17.81
N GLY A 210 8.71 25.99 -18.73
CA GLY A 210 7.89 26.87 -19.56
C GLY A 210 6.55 26.23 -19.89
N SER A 211 5.70 27.01 -20.57
CA SER A 211 4.38 26.53 -21.01
C SER A 211 4.52 25.41 -22.03
N GLY A 212 3.64 24.41 -21.94
CA GLY A 212 3.62 23.24 -22.81
C GLY A 212 4.49 22.08 -22.33
N ASP A 213 5.31 22.30 -21.31
CA ASP A 213 6.12 21.25 -20.67
C ASP A 213 5.24 20.21 -20.00
N ILE A 214 5.72 18.97 -19.92
CA ILE A 214 4.97 17.86 -19.36
C ILE A 214 5.78 17.19 -18.26
N LEU A 215 5.18 17.04 -17.09
CA LEU A 215 5.63 16.16 -16.01
C LEU A 215 4.76 14.91 -16.00
N SER A 216 5.37 13.73 -16.03
CA SER A 216 4.63 12.47 -15.93
C SER A 216 5.26 11.56 -14.89
N PHE A 217 4.46 10.69 -14.27
CA PHE A 217 4.98 9.64 -13.40
C PHE A 217 4.08 8.41 -13.41
N ASP A 218 4.70 7.28 -13.09
CA ASP A 218 4.08 5.99 -12.84
C ASP A 218 4.73 5.42 -11.59
N ILE A 219 3.95 5.32 -10.51
CA ILE A 219 4.44 4.90 -9.21
C ILE A 219 3.56 3.81 -8.60
N ARG A 220 4.20 2.87 -7.90
CA ARG A 220 3.56 1.75 -7.23
C ARG A 220 4.16 1.58 -5.85
N TRP A 221 3.31 1.53 -4.84
CA TRP A 221 3.77 1.36 -3.46
C TRP A 221 2.77 0.57 -2.64
N ARG A 222 3.26 0.01 -1.53
CA ARG A 222 2.41 -0.55 -0.50
C ARG A 222 2.00 0.57 0.46
N ARG A 223 0.72 0.72 0.77
CA ARG A 223 0.23 1.66 1.77
C ARG A 223 0.22 1.05 3.17
N LYS A 224 0.25 1.91 4.17
CA LYS A 224 -0.04 1.55 5.56
C LYS A 224 -1.54 1.26 5.70
N LEU A 225 -1.88 0.10 6.25
CA LEU A 225 -3.24 -0.32 6.58
C LEU A 225 -3.54 -0.01 8.06
#